data_AF-A0A1C5MNU5-F1
#
_entry.id   AF-A0A1C5MNU5-F1
#
_cell.length_a   1.000
_cell.length_b   1.000
_cell.length_c   1.000
_cell.angle_alpha   90.00
_cell.angle_beta   90.00
_cell.angle_gamma   90.00
#
_symmetry.space_group_name_H-M   'P 1'
#
loop_
_entity.id
_entity.type
_entity.pdbx_description
1 polymer ?
#
loop_
_entity_poly.entity_id
_entity_poly.type
_entity_poly.pdbx_seq_one_letter_code
_entity_poly.pdbx_strand_id
1 'polypeptide(L)'
;MEKAYKNFFRDPKIGFPRFKSKHHSKNSYTTNVVNGNILVGDNRIRLPKLKWIPMKKHREPAENCRLKSVTVSMEPSGKYFASLLYEGYSCENQAADKDYSNVKILGIDYAMQGMAVFSEEIEMEEAGKR
;
A
#
# COMPACT_ATOMS: atom_id res chain seq x y z
N MET A 1 21.21 4.37 -4.22
CA MET A 1 21.82 4.90 -5.46
C MET A 1 22.70 3.89 -6.16
N GLU A 2 23.54 3.13 -5.47
CA GLU A 2 24.39 2.10 -6.11
C GLU A 2 23.64 1.11 -7.00
N LYS A 3 22.48 0.61 -6.57
CA LYS A 3 21.71 -0.36 -7.38
C LYS A 3 21.27 0.24 -8.72
N ALA A 4 20.77 1.48 -8.72
CA ALA A 4 20.36 2.16 -9.96
C ALA A 4 21.57 2.47 -10.86
N TYR A 5 22.71 2.88 -10.27
CA TYR A 5 23.94 3.12 -11.02
C TYR A 5 24.52 1.83 -11.62
N LYS A 6 24.59 0.76 -10.85
CA LYS A 6 25.01 -0.57 -11.33
C LYS A 6 24.08 -1.09 -12.43
N ASN A 7 22.78 -0.83 -12.31
CA ASN A 7 21.79 -1.23 -13.30
C ASN A 7 21.87 -0.41 -14.59
N PHE A 8 22.18 0.89 -14.51
CA PHE A 8 22.32 1.77 -15.67
C PHE A 8 23.35 1.26 -16.70
N PHE A 9 24.48 0.70 -16.24
CA PHE A 9 25.49 0.12 -17.13
C PHE A 9 25.24 -1.35 -17.50
N ARG A 10 24.31 -2.04 -16.83
CA ARG A 10 24.04 -3.47 -17.07
C ARG A 10 22.91 -3.70 -18.06
N ASP A 11 21.91 -2.82 -18.09
CA ASP A 11 20.75 -2.98 -18.96
C ASP A 11 20.38 -1.63 -19.62
N PRO A 12 20.51 -1.52 -20.96
CA PRO A 12 20.14 -0.32 -21.70
C PRO A 12 18.68 0.12 -21.51
N LYS A 13 17.78 -0.80 -21.11
CA LYS A 13 16.35 -0.51 -20.91
C LYS A 13 16.06 0.31 -19.64
N ILE A 14 16.98 0.33 -18.68
CA ILE A 14 16.73 0.89 -17.34
C ILE A 14 16.87 2.43 -17.30
N GLY A 15 17.52 3.03 -18.30
CA GLY A 15 17.65 4.49 -18.45
C GLY A 15 18.49 5.17 -17.35
N PHE A 16 18.76 6.46 -17.52
CA PHE A 16 19.64 7.23 -16.62
C PHE A 16 19.08 7.32 -15.18
N PRO A 17 19.94 7.20 -14.14
CA PRO A 17 19.51 7.40 -12.76
C PRO A 17 18.91 8.79 -12.55
N ARG A 18 17.67 8.87 -12.05
CA ARG A 18 17.04 10.13 -11.68
C ARG A 18 17.46 10.55 -10.28
N PHE A 19 18.17 11.68 -10.18
CA PHE A 19 18.49 12.30 -8.91
C PHE A 19 17.24 12.91 -8.27
N LYS A 20 17.20 12.92 -6.93
CA LYS A 20 16.10 13.57 -6.18
C LYS A 20 16.22 15.09 -6.33
N SER A 21 15.09 15.77 -6.54
CA SER A 21 15.05 17.24 -6.52
C SER A 21 15.32 17.77 -5.11
N LYS A 22 16.14 18.82 -5.02
CA LYS A 22 16.39 19.55 -3.77
C LYS A 22 15.11 20.19 -3.21
N HIS A 23 14.26 20.70 -4.10
CA HIS A 23 13.06 21.48 -3.74
C HIS A 23 11.83 20.63 -3.40
N HIS A 24 11.89 19.31 -3.63
CA HIS A 24 10.80 18.37 -3.33
C HIS A 24 11.30 17.17 -2.51
N SER A 25 12.20 17.43 -1.55
CA SER A 25 12.63 16.40 -0.62
C SER A 25 11.48 16.08 0.34
N LYS A 26 10.95 14.86 0.26
CA LYS A 26 10.05 14.33 1.28
C LYS A 26 10.90 13.93 2.49
N ASN A 27 10.51 14.39 3.68
CA ASN A 27 11.09 13.96 4.94
C ASN A 27 10.63 12.54 5.26
N SER A 28 11.14 11.58 4.50
CA SER A 28 10.74 10.18 4.58
C SER A 28 11.93 9.26 4.44
N TYR A 29 11.89 8.15 5.18
CA TYR A 29 12.89 7.11 5.17
C TYR A 29 12.20 5.75 5.04
N THR A 30 12.57 4.98 4.02
CA THR A 30 12.06 3.63 3.81
C THR A 30 13.15 2.61 4.14
N THR A 31 12.79 1.60 4.91
CA THR A 31 13.63 0.45 5.20
C THR A 31 12.90 -0.83 4.80
N ASN A 32 13.62 -1.72 4.12
CA ASN A 32 13.09 -3.03 3.74
C ASN A 32 13.37 -4.03 4.85
N VAL A 33 12.48 -5.01 4.99
CA VAL A 33 12.70 -6.13 5.90
C VAL A 33 13.81 -7.01 5.34
N VAL A 34 14.93 -7.08 6.06
CA VAL A 34 16.08 -7.92 5.74
C VAL A 34 16.53 -8.58 7.04
N ASN A 35 16.54 -9.92 7.07
CA ASN A 35 17.04 -10.71 8.21
C ASN A 35 16.48 -10.27 9.57
N GLY A 36 15.17 -9.96 9.67
CA GLY A 36 14.53 -9.60 10.94
C GLY A 36 14.94 -8.24 11.52
N ASN A 37 15.52 -7.35 10.71
CA ASN A 37 15.92 -6.00 11.13
C ASN A 37 14.76 -5.09 11.58
N ILE A 38 13.53 -5.44 11.23
CA ILE A 38 12.30 -4.73 11.59
C ILE A 38 11.38 -5.72 12.30
N LEU A 39 10.85 -5.32 13.45
CA LEU A 39 9.88 -6.10 14.21
C LEU A 39 8.69 -5.21 14.58
N VAL A 40 7.48 -5.74 14.43
CA VAL A 40 6.24 -5.07 14.80
C VAL A 40 5.67 -5.84 15.99
N GLY A 41 5.54 -5.17 17.13
CA GLY A 41 4.80 -5.67 18.30
C GLY A 41 3.41 -5.03 18.37
N ASP A 42 2.72 -5.21 19.49
CA ASP A 42 1.33 -4.75 19.64
C ASP A 42 1.20 -3.23 19.52
N ASN A 43 1.92 -2.46 20.33
CA ASN A 43 1.88 -0.99 20.32
C ASN A 43 3.27 -0.37 20.10
N ARG A 44 4.16 -1.10 19.43
CA ARG A 44 5.55 -0.67 19.24
C ARG A 44 6.16 -1.27 17.98
N ILE A 45 7.15 -0.56 17.43
CA ILE A 45 7.92 -0.99 16.28
C ILE A 45 9.43 -0.87 16.55
N ARG A 46 10.21 -1.84 16.09
CA ARG A 46 11.67 -1.80 16.07
C ARG A 46 12.12 -1.58 14.64
N LEU A 47 13.02 -0.62 14.42
CA LEU A 47 13.62 -0.34 13.11
C LEU A 47 15.13 -0.60 13.18
N PRO A 48 15.87 -0.73 12.07
CA PRO A 48 17.24 -1.25 12.09
C PRO A 48 18.22 -0.48 12.99
N LYS A 49 18.10 0.86 13.04
CA LYS A 49 18.95 1.75 13.86
C LYS A 49 18.24 2.33 15.07
N LEU A 50 16.95 2.04 15.23
CA LEU A 50 16.14 2.58 16.32
C LEU A 50 15.71 1.43 17.22
N LYS A 51 15.64 1.71 18.52
CA LYS A 51 15.11 0.74 19.48
C LYS A 51 13.59 0.59 19.28
N TRP A 52 12.94 -0.13 20.20
CA TRP A 52 11.49 -0.15 20.25
C TRP A 52 10.94 1.26 20.44
N ILE A 53 10.12 1.70 19.50
CA ILE A 53 9.42 2.98 19.53
C ILE A 53 7.93 2.69 19.72
N PRO A 54 7.25 3.34 20.69
CA PRO A 54 5.81 3.21 20.83
C PRO A 54 5.10 3.78 19.60
N MET A 55 4.04 3.11 19.16
CA MET A 55 3.27 3.48 17.98
C MET A 55 1.79 3.22 18.24
N LYS A 56 0.93 4.15 17.83
CA LYS A 56 -0.51 3.93 17.76
C LYS A 56 -0.84 3.23 16.43
N LYS A 57 -1.30 1.98 16.48
CA LYS A 57 -1.79 1.26 15.30
C LYS A 57 -3.14 1.81 14.86
N HIS A 58 -3.32 1.94 13.54
CA HIS A 58 -4.62 2.25 12.95
C HIS A 58 -5.46 0.98 12.71
N ARG A 59 -4.81 -0.14 12.42
CA ARG A 59 -5.46 -1.43 12.14
C ARG A 59 -4.51 -2.58 12.46
N GLU A 60 -5.06 -3.75 12.76
CA GLU A 60 -4.27 -4.98 12.79
C GLU A 60 -4.01 -5.52 11.38
N PRO A 61 -2.84 -6.12 11.11
CA PRO A 61 -2.57 -6.75 9.83
C PRO A 61 -3.47 -7.97 9.63
N ALA A 62 -3.85 -8.24 8.38
CA ALA A 62 -4.60 -9.45 8.03
C ALA A 62 -3.76 -10.70 8.31
N GLU A 63 -4.46 -11.82 8.55
CA GLU A 63 -3.82 -13.12 8.76
C GLU A 63 -2.92 -13.50 7.58
N ASN A 64 -1.85 -14.26 7.85
CA ASN A 64 -0.90 -14.75 6.84
C ASN A 64 -0.16 -13.67 6.01
N CYS A 65 -0.17 -12.41 6.46
CA CYS A 65 0.56 -11.33 5.80
C CYS A 65 2.01 -11.21 6.30
N ARG A 66 2.97 -11.15 5.38
CA ARG A 66 4.40 -10.94 5.66
C ARG A 66 4.78 -9.48 5.51
N LEU A 67 5.44 -8.89 6.51
CA LEU A 67 5.95 -7.52 6.38
C LEU A 67 7.08 -7.44 5.34
N LYS A 68 6.97 -6.50 4.39
CA LYS A 68 7.91 -6.29 3.29
C LYS A 68 8.82 -5.08 3.51
N SER A 69 8.23 -3.95 3.90
CA SER A 69 8.97 -2.71 4.13
C SER A 69 8.21 -1.77 5.04
N VAL A 70 8.94 -0.83 5.65
CA VAL A 70 8.36 0.25 6.45
C VAL A 70 8.85 1.58 5.93
N THR A 71 7.92 2.51 5.73
CA THR A 71 8.25 3.91 5.39
C THR A 71 7.85 4.80 6.55
N VAL A 72 8.84 5.46 7.16
CA VAL A 72 8.60 6.51 8.14
C VAL A 72 8.57 7.83 7.41
N SER A 73 7.52 8.63 7.62
CA SER A 73 7.39 9.97 7.07
C SER A 73 7.12 10.98 8.18
N MET A 74 7.66 12.18 8.02
CA MET A 74 7.44 13.31 8.90
C MET A 74 6.65 14.39 8.17
N GLU A 75 5.56 14.83 8.77
CA GLU A 75 4.81 15.99 8.30
C GLU A 75 5.49 17.31 8.69
N PRO A 76 5.19 18.44 8.03
CA PRO A 76 5.67 19.76 8.45
C PRO A 76 5.30 20.12 9.90
N SER A 77 4.23 19.50 10.42
CA SER A 77 3.81 19.60 11.83
C SER A 77 4.78 18.97 12.84
N GLY A 78 5.79 18.22 12.36
CA GLY A 78 6.71 17.43 13.18
C GLY A 78 6.17 16.07 13.60
N LYS A 79 4.94 15.71 13.19
CA LYS A 79 4.36 14.39 13.47
C LYS A 79 4.98 13.32 12.59
N TYR A 80 5.27 12.17 13.19
CA TYR A 80 5.81 11.00 12.51
C TYR A 80 4.73 9.95 12.28
N PHE A 81 4.73 9.38 11.08
CA PHE A 81 3.86 8.28 10.69
C PHE A 81 4.70 7.15 10.10
N ALA A 82 4.27 5.91 10.33
CA ALA A 82 4.91 4.73 9.77
C ALA A 82 3.91 3.94 8.91
N SER A 83 4.20 3.84 7.62
CA SER A 83 3.45 3.01 6.69
C SER A 83 4.09 1.62 6.63
N LEU A 84 3.36 0.62 7.07
CA LEU A 84 3.75 -0.79 7.06
C LEU A 84 3.22 -1.43 5.77
N LEU A 85 4.12 -1.84 4.87
CA LEU A 85 3.76 -2.58 3.66
C LEU A 85 3.83 -4.07 3.95
N TYR A 86 2.69 -4.74 3.87
CA TYR A 86 2.59 -6.18 3.97
C TYR A 86 2.38 -6.81 2.59
N GLU A 87 3.01 -7.95 2.40
CA GLU A 87 2.82 -8.88 1.29
C GLU A 87 2.02 -10.05 1.84
N GLY A 88 0.77 -10.16 1.41
CA GLY A 88 -0.07 -11.32 1.71
C GLY A 88 -0.48 -11.99 0.41
N TYR A 89 -0.81 -13.27 0.48
CA TYR A 89 -1.74 -13.85 -0.47
C TYR A 89 -3.08 -13.23 -0.12
N SER A 90 -3.53 -12.24 -0.89
CA SER A 90 -4.88 -11.73 -0.69
C SER A 90 -5.84 -12.91 -0.78
N CYS A 91 -6.73 -12.99 0.21
CA CYS A 91 -8.14 -13.29 0.00
C CYS A 91 -8.48 -13.26 -1.49
N GLU A 92 -8.87 -14.41 -2.02
CA GLU A 92 -9.52 -14.60 -3.33
C GLU A 92 -9.12 -13.53 -4.35
N ASN A 93 -8.17 -13.84 -5.24
CA ASN A 93 -8.04 -13.08 -6.47
C ASN A 93 -9.46 -12.79 -6.98
N GLN A 94 -9.89 -11.52 -7.02
CA GLN A 94 -11.14 -11.14 -7.67
C GLN A 94 -11.14 -11.56 -9.16
N ALA A 95 -9.98 -11.96 -9.69
CA ALA A 95 -9.90 -12.84 -10.82
C ALA A 95 -10.22 -14.28 -10.39
N ALA A 96 -11.51 -14.59 -10.26
CA ALA A 96 -11.99 -15.97 -10.23
C ALA A 96 -11.45 -16.74 -11.45
N ASP A 97 -11.24 -18.04 -11.31
CA ASP A 97 -10.92 -18.92 -12.43
C ASP A 97 -12.01 -18.77 -13.51
N LYS A 98 -11.54 -18.57 -14.75
CA LYS A 98 -12.36 -18.18 -15.91
C LYS A 98 -13.18 -19.35 -16.44
N ASP A 99 -14.21 -19.76 -15.73
CA ASP A 99 -15.32 -20.51 -16.34
C ASP A 99 -16.48 -19.55 -16.62
N TYR A 100 -16.47 -18.96 -17.82
CA TYR A 100 -17.47 -17.97 -18.26
C TYR A 100 -18.75 -18.60 -18.83
N SER A 101 -18.89 -19.92 -18.75
CA SER A 101 -20.04 -20.62 -19.35
C SER A 101 -21.38 -20.19 -18.74
N ASN A 102 -21.40 -19.83 -17.45
CA ASN A 102 -22.60 -19.49 -16.68
C ASN A 102 -22.50 -18.16 -15.89
N VAL A 103 -21.64 -17.22 -16.31
CA VAL A 103 -21.35 -16.03 -15.50
C VAL A 103 -22.34 -14.90 -15.79
N LYS A 104 -22.99 -14.42 -14.72
CA LYS A 104 -23.78 -13.20 -14.71
C LYS A 104 -22.86 -11.99 -14.91
N ILE A 105 -23.01 -11.28 -16.03
CA ILE A 105 -22.22 -10.08 -16.35
C ILE A 105 -22.90 -8.86 -15.72
N LEU A 106 -22.19 -8.16 -14.82
CA LEU A 106 -22.64 -6.91 -14.22
C LEU A 106 -21.84 -5.75 -14.82
N GLY A 107 -22.52 -4.82 -15.49
CA GLY A 107 -21.94 -3.54 -15.90
C GLY A 107 -21.90 -2.59 -14.71
N ILE A 108 -20.76 -1.93 -14.50
CA ILE A 108 -20.59 -0.88 -13.49
C ILE A 108 -20.09 0.37 -14.21
N ASP A 109 -20.93 1.40 -14.26
CA ASP A 109 -20.60 2.69 -14.84
C ASP A 109 -20.51 3.76 -13.74
N TYR A 110 -19.75 4.82 -14.02
CA TYR A 110 -19.64 5.97 -13.14
C TYR A 110 -20.77 6.97 -13.38
N ALA A 111 -21.40 7.44 -12.31
CA ALA A 111 -22.34 8.57 -12.36
C ALA A 111 -22.06 9.55 -11.24
N MET A 112 -22.09 10.86 -11.56
CA MET A 112 -21.88 11.91 -10.55
C MET A 112 -22.98 11.94 -9.49
N GLN A 113 -24.21 11.61 -9.86
CA GLN A 113 -25.32 11.35 -8.93
C GLN A 113 -25.23 9.88 -8.49
N GLY A 114 -24.92 9.61 -7.22
CA GLY A 114 -24.93 8.24 -6.67
C GLY A 114 -23.63 7.43 -6.86
N MET A 115 -22.57 8.03 -7.43
CA MET A 115 -21.21 7.49 -7.58
C MET A 115 -21.07 6.35 -8.62
N ALA A 116 -21.98 5.38 -8.63
CA ALA A 116 -21.99 4.26 -9.56
C ALA A 116 -23.41 3.89 -10.01
N VAL A 117 -23.54 3.45 -11.26
CA VAL A 117 -24.76 2.90 -11.85
C VAL A 117 -24.47 1.48 -12.31
N PHE A 118 -25.41 0.58 -12.05
CA PHE A 118 -25.31 -0.83 -12.41
C PHE A 118 -26.22 -1.12 -13.60
N SER A 119 -25.83 -2.04 -14.47
CA SER A 119 -26.69 -2.49 -15.59
C SER A 119 -27.97 -3.20 -15.14
N GLU A 120 -28.02 -3.59 -13.86
CA GLU A 120 -29.21 -4.13 -13.22
C GLU A 120 -29.91 -3.05 -12.40
N GLU A 121 -31.25 -3.04 -12.45
CA GLU A 121 -32.05 -2.25 -11.52
C GLU A 121 -31.92 -2.84 -10.11
N ILE A 122 -31.12 -2.18 -9.29
CA ILE A 122 -31.07 -2.44 -7.85
C ILE A 122 -31.93 -1.36 -7.22
N GLU A 123 -33.11 -1.72 -6.70
CA GLU A 123 -33.92 -0.81 -5.89
C GLU A 123 -33.11 -0.38 -4.67
N MET A 124 -32.69 0.89 -4.65
CA MET A 124 -32.03 1.46 -3.49
C MET A 124 -33.09 1.79 -2.45
N GLU A 125 -33.17 1.01 -1.38
CA GLU A 125 -33.99 1.34 -0.23
C GLU A 125 -33.50 2.69 0.34
N GLU A 126 -34.39 3.68 0.41
CA GLU A 126 -34.07 5.02 0.90
C GLU A 126 -33.51 4.94 2.32
N ALA A 127 -32.21 5.21 2.47
CA ALA A 127 -31.59 5.40 3.76
C ALA A 127 -32.28 6.59 4.45
N GLY A 128 -33.04 6.27 5.51
CA GLY A 128 -33.91 7.19 6.22
C GLY A 128 -33.26 8.54 6.56
N LYS A 129 -34.00 9.61 6.27
CA LYS A 129 -33.73 10.97 6.75
C LYS A 129 -33.58 10.97 8.28
N ARG A 130 -32.48 11.51 8.77
CA ARG A 130 -32.40 12.13 10.10
C ARG A 130 -32.64 13.63 9.96
#